data_AF-A0A9E5AI29-F1
#
_entry.id   AF-A0A9E5AI29-F1
#
_cell.length_a   1.000
_cell.length_b   1.000
_cell.length_c   1.000
_cell.angle_alpha   90.00
_cell.angle_beta   90.00
_cell.angle_gamma   90.00
#
_symmetry.space_group_name_H-M   'P 1'
#
loop_
_entity.id
_entity.type
_entity.pdbx_description
1 polymer ?
#
loop_
_entity_poly.entity_id
_entity_poly.type
_entity_poly.pdbx_seq_one_letter_code
_entity_poly.pdbx_strand_id
1 'polypeptide(L)'
;MKVEPIDSLDSYRLLNGVAVDLRVATPAARQFLADLALRLAQGEGYTELLLRVQRPDSPLYEGQSPLAPAALDLAALRAARDMVYRAGVAEGHIATASTDNVLRMLPTGSRLAGLAGGGGRDGKLTTEPIVTVGEAMEILDITRQAVINAVRAGRIRGEQHGKLWVLAREDVLRYRMARDDRRLARQVG
;
A
#
# COMPACT_ATOMS: atom_id res chain seq x y z
N MET A 1 -10.54 15.80 -25.02
CA MET A 1 -9.59 15.54 -23.91
C MET A 1 -8.32 16.30 -24.24
N LYS A 2 -7.98 17.37 -23.51
CA LYS A 2 -6.70 18.09 -23.70
C LYS A 2 -5.62 17.34 -22.93
N VAL A 3 -4.59 16.90 -23.65
CA VAL A 3 -3.40 16.28 -23.06
C VAL A 3 -2.49 17.44 -22.66
N GLU A 4 -2.32 17.68 -21.36
CA GLU A 4 -1.38 18.69 -20.87
C GLU A 4 0.08 18.24 -21.13
N PRO A 5 1.00 19.19 -21.37
CA PRO A 5 2.38 18.87 -21.73
C PRO A 5 3.13 18.14 -20.62
N ILE A 6 4.00 17.23 -21.06
CA ILE A 6 4.82 16.27 -20.31
C ILE A 6 5.71 16.91 -19.21
N ASP A 7 5.95 18.22 -19.26
CA ASP A 7 6.81 18.98 -18.34
C ASP A 7 6.25 19.19 -16.93
N SER A 8 5.05 18.69 -16.61
CA SER A 8 4.35 19.01 -15.35
C SER A 8 4.27 17.85 -14.34
N LEU A 9 5.03 16.76 -14.55
CA LEU A 9 5.17 15.67 -13.56
C LEU A 9 6.20 16.05 -12.48
N ASP A 10 5.92 17.11 -11.72
CA ASP A 10 6.73 17.52 -10.57
C ASP A 10 6.50 16.62 -9.36
N SER A 11 5.28 16.08 -9.23
CA SER A 11 4.92 15.18 -8.15
C SER A 11 3.91 14.15 -8.62
N TYR A 12 3.90 12.99 -7.97
CA TYR A 12 2.96 11.93 -8.26
C TYR A 12 2.35 11.40 -6.96
N ARG A 13 1.03 11.20 -6.94
CA ARG A 13 0.32 10.67 -5.77
C ARG A 13 0.05 9.18 -5.96
N LEU A 14 0.69 8.38 -5.13
CA LEU A 14 0.52 6.92 -5.09
C LEU A 14 -0.88 6.54 -4.58
N LEU A 15 -1.30 5.29 -4.83
CA LEU A 15 -2.57 4.74 -4.36
C LEU A 15 -2.72 4.78 -2.84
N ASN A 16 -1.61 4.66 -2.09
CA ASN A 16 -1.60 4.77 -0.64
C ASN A 16 -1.71 6.22 -0.12
N GLY A 17 -1.90 7.20 -1.00
CA GLY A 17 -2.03 8.62 -0.68
C GLY A 17 -0.71 9.37 -0.49
N VAL A 18 0.44 8.67 -0.48
CA VAL A 18 1.76 9.30 -0.37
C VAL A 18 2.09 10.01 -1.69
N ALA A 19 2.51 11.27 -1.58
CA ALA A 19 3.08 12.01 -2.70
C ALA A 19 4.58 11.71 -2.80
N VAL A 20 5.04 11.39 -4.01
CA VAL A 20 6.46 11.30 -4.35
C VAL A 20 6.87 12.52 -5.17
N ASP A 21 7.97 13.14 -4.79
CA ASP A 21 8.58 14.22 -5.57
C ASP A 21 9.29 13.59 -6.77
N LEU A 22 8.93 13.98 -7.99
CA LEU A 22 9.53 13.47 -9.22
C LEU A 22 10.64 14.38 -9.74
N ARG A 23 10.83 15.57 -9.15
CA ARG A 23 11.92 16.48 -9.52
C ARG A 23 13.29 15.91 -9.15
N VAL A 24 13.33 15.04 -8.14
CA VAL A 24 14.53 14.30 -7.72
C VAL A 24 14.93 13.18 -8.69
N ALA A 25 14.00 12.75 -9.57
CA ALA A 25 14.29 11.72 -10.56
C ALA A 25 15.07 12.29 -11.74
N THR A 26 15.91 11.45 -12.36
CA THR A 26 16.64 11.84 -13.57
C THR A 26 15.70 12.24 -14.72
N PRO A 27 16.13 13.10 -15.67
CA PRO A 27 15.33 13.46 -16.84
C PRO A 27 14.89 12.25 -17.66
N ALA A 28 15.75 11.24 -17.80
CA ALA A 28 15.43 9.99 -18.50
C ALA A 28 14.32 9.19 -17.79
N ALA A 29 14.36 9.12 -16.46
CA ALA A 29 13.31 8.47 -15.67
C ALA A 29 11.98 9.22 -15.77
N ARG A 30 11.98 10.55 -15.73
CA ARG A 30 10.77 11.36 -15.93
C ARG A 30 10.16 11.17 -17.32
N GLN A 31 11.00 11.17 -18.37
CA GLN A 31 10.55 10.91 -19.73
C GLN A 31 9.93 9.51 -19.85
N PHE A 32 10.54 8.51 -19.21
CA PHE A 32 10.00 7.15 -19.17
C PHE A 32 8.64 7.10 -18.47
N LEU A 33 8.47 7.79 -17.34
CA LEU A 33 7.18 7.87 -16.65
C LEU A 33 6.10 8.53 -17.51
N ALA A 34 6.45 9.58 -18.26
CA ALA A 34 5.51 10.22 -19.17
C ALA A 34 5.08 9.29 -20.31
N ASP A 35 6.01 8.55 -20.91
CA ASP A 35 5.70 7.51 -21.91
C ASP A 35 4.82 6.41 -21.31
N LEU A 36 5.13 5.95 -20.09
CA LEU A 36 4.35 4.94 -19.37
C LEU A 36 2.91 5.42 -19.11
N ALA A 37 2.74 6.68 -18.67
CA ALA A 37 1.43 7.27 -18.45
C ALA A 37 0.62 7.43 -19.75
N LEU A 38 1.28 7.82 -20.85
CA LEU A 38 0.65 7.90 -22.16
C LEU A 38 0.15 6.54 -22.65
N ARG A 39 0.96 5.49 -22.50
CA ARG A 39 0.60 4.11 -22.84
C ARG A 39 -0.56 3.58 -22.01
N LEU A 40 -0.53 3.83 -20.71
CA LEU A 40 -1.65 3.50 -19.83
C LEU A 40 -2.94 4.20 -20.29
N ALA A 41 -2.87 5.48 -20.68
CA ALA A 41 -4.01 6.21 -21.23
C ALA A 41 -4.48 5.67 -22.60
N GLN A 42 -3.60 5.04 -23.36
CA GLN A 42 -3.92 4.34 -24.61
C GLN A 42 -4.49 2.92 -24.38
N GLY A 43 -4.56 2.46 -23.13
CA GLY A 43 -5.05 1.13 -22.78
C GLY A 43 -4.03 0.01 -23.01
N GLU A 44 -2.73 0.32 -22.98
CA GLU A 44 -1.70 -0.73 -22.95
C GLU A 44 -1.85 -1.54 -21.66
N GLY A 45 -1.80 -2.87 -21.81
CA GLY A 45 -2.15 -3.81 -20.76
C GLY A 45 -1.17 -3.86 -19.59
N TYR A 46 -1.63 -4.37 -18.45
CA TYR A 46 -0.83 -4.57 -17.24
C TYR A 46 0.48 -5.32 -17.51
N THR A 47 0.41 -6.42 -18.27
CA THR A 47 1.57 -7.29 -18.52
C THR A 47 2.65 -6.56 -19.31
N GLU A 48 2.25 -5.83 -20.35
CA GLU A 48 3.13 -5.05 -21.22
C GLU A 48 3.81 -3.92 -20.45
N LEU A 49 3.04 -3.18 -19.65
CA LEU A 49 3.58 -2.11 -18.80
C LEU A 49 4.52 -2.67 -17.72
N LEU A 50 4.19 -3.81 -17.11
CA LEU A 50 5.02 -4.47 -16.11
C LEU A 50 6.37 -4.90 -16.69
N LEU A 51 6.36 -5.54 -17.86
CA LEU A 51 7.58 -5.97 -18.54
C LEU A 51 8.51 -4.79 -18.85
N ARG A 52 7.96 -3.62 -19.21
CA ARG A 52 8.74 -2.39 -19.42
C ARG A 52 9.39 -1.87 -18.14
N VAL A 53 8.63 -1.84 -17.04
CA VAL A 53 9.14 -1.34 -15.74
C VAL A 53 10.18 -2.28 -15.14
N GLN A 54 10.08 -3.59 -15.36
CA GLN A 54 11.01 -4.58 -14.81
C GLN A 54 12.31 -4.75 -15.60
N ARG A 55 12.50 -4.04 -16.71
CA ARG A 55 13.72 -4.13 -17.52
C ARG A 55 14.95 -3.69 -16.72
N PRO A 56 16.01 -4.51 -16.62
CA PRO A 56 17.20 -4.13 -15.87
C PRO A 56 17.90 -2.85 -16.37
N ASP A 57 17.77 -2.56 -17.66
CA ASP A 57 18.27 -1.38 -18.35
C ASP A 57 17.30 -0.18 -18.28
N SER A 58 16.20 -0.30 -17.54
CA SER A 58 15.23 0.78 -17.40
C SER A 58 15.86 2.01 -16.74
N PRO A 59 15.60 3.23 -17.26
CA PRO A 59 16.09 4.47 -16.66
C PRO A 59 15.53 4.71 -15.25
N LEU A 60 14.49 3.98 -14.84
CA LEU A 60 13.91 4.03 -13.49
C LEU A 60 14.88 3.60 -12.38
N TYR A 61 15.88 2.77 -12.71
CA TYR A 61 16.83 2.27 -11.73
C TYR A 61 18.04 3.20 -11.54
N GLU A 62 18.19 4.25 -12.35
CA GLU A 62 19.27 5.24 -12.24
C GLU A 62 20.68 4.61 -12.17
N GLY A 63 20.88 3.52 -12.91
CA GLY A 63 22.12 2.74 -12.93
C GLY A 63 22.31 1.78 -11.74
N GLN A 64 21.37 1.74 -10.80
CA GLN A 64 21.35 0.77 -9.72
C GLN A 64 20.86 -0.60 -10.19
N SER A 65 21.24 -1.65 -9.46
CA SER A 65 20.67 -2.97 -9.69
C SER A 65 19.18 -2.98 -9.32
N PRO A 66 18.29 -3.58 -10.13
CA PRO A 66 16.88 -3.76 -9.77
C PRO A 66 16.64 -4.53 -8.47
N LEU A 67 17.64 -5.30 -8.04
CA LEU A 67 17.62 -6.09 -6.80
C LEU A 67 18.20 -5.34 -5.60
N ALA A 68 18.80 -4.17 -5.81
CA ALA A 68 19.32 -3.36 -4.71
C ALA A 68 18.15 -2.81 -3.88
N PRO A 69 18.16 -2.93 -2.54
CA PRO A 69 17.09 -2.39 -1.69
C PRO A 69 16.85 -0.89 -1.93
N ALA A 70 17.92 -0.11 -2.09
CA ALA A 70 17.86 1.32 -2.36
C ALA A 70 17.14 1.66 -3.68
N ALA A 71 17.17 0.76 -4.67
CA ALA A 71 16.49 0.98 -5.94
C ALA A 71 14.97 0.95 -5.77
N LEU A 72 14.46 0.19 -4.79
CA LEU A 72 13.02 0.07 -4.51
C LEU A 72 12.42 1.37 -3.95
N ASP A 73 13.25 2.21 -3.34
CA ASP A 73 12.84 3.49 -2.74
C ASP A 73 12.88 4.67 -3.71
N LEU A 74 13.44 4.47 -4.92
CA LEU A 74 13.51 5.51 -5.94
C LEU A 74 12.12 6.03 -6.30
N ALA A 75 11.95 7.35 -6.25
CA ALA A 75 10.67 8.02 -6.47
C ALA A 75 10.04 7.64 -7.82
N ALA A 76 10.86 7.59 -8.88
CA ALA A 76 10.39 7.22 -10.21
C ALA A 76 9.94 5.76 -10.29
N LEU A 77 10.70 4.84 -9.69
CA LEU A 77 10.29 3.43 -9.68
C LEU A 77 8.99 3.21 -8.91
N ARG A 78 8.81 3.92 -7.78
CA ARG A 78 7.57 3.87 -7.00
C ARG A 78 6.38 4.37 -7.80
N ALA A 79 6.52 5.50 -8.49
CA ALA A 79 5.46 6.03 -9.36
C ALA A 79 5.15 5.07 -10.52
N ALA A 80 6.18 4.52 -11.18
CA ALA A 80 5.99 3.56 -12.28
C ALA A 80 5.24 2.31 -11.82
N ARG A 81 5.63 1.72 -10.69
CA ARG A 81 4.95 0.55 -10.12
C ARG A 81 3.50 0.83 -9.77
N ASP A 82 3.19 2.01 -9.23
CA ASP A 82 1.82 2.42 -8.92
C ASP A 82 0.97 2.55 -10.20
N MET A 83 1.51 3.13 -11.28
CA MET A 83 0.84 3.20 -12.58
C MET A 83 0.51 1.81 -13.12
N VAL A 84 1.49 0.89 -13.09
CA VAL A 84 1.28 -0.51 -13.52
C VAL A 84 0.25 -1.21 -12.63
N TYR A 85 0.32 -1.01 -11.31
CA TYR A 85 -0.63 -1.62 -10.38
C TYR A 85 -2.07 -1.17 -10.65
N ARG A 86 -2.27 0.12 -10.98
CA ARG A 86 -3.59 0.64 -11.40
C ARG A 86 -4.10 -0.04 -12.66
N ALA A 87 -3.24 -0.31 -13.64
CA ALA A 87 -3.59 -1.06 -14.83
C ALA A 87 -4.04 -2.48 -14.48
N GLY A 88 -3.27 -3.19 -13.65
CA GLY A 88 -3.60 -4.53 -13.20
C GLY A 88 -4.90 -4.60 -12.39
N VAL A 89 -5.19 -3.56 -11.60
CA VAL A 89 -6.48 -3.40 -10.91
C VAL A 89 -7.62 -3.19 -11.92
N ALA A 90 -7.44 -2.30 -12.90
CA ALA A 90 -8.46 -2.01 -13.91
C ALA A 90 -8.80 -3.24 -14.77
N GLU A 91 -7.82 -4.09 -15.03
CA GLU A 91 -7.96 -5.35 -15.79
C GLU A 91 -8.42 -6.53 -14.93
N GLY A 92 -8.50 -6.38 -13.61
CA GLY A 92 -8.86 -7.47 -12.68
C GLY A 92 -7.76 -8.51 -12.47
N HIS A 93 -6.54 -8.28 -12.97
CA HIS A 93 -5.36 -9.11 -12.67
C HIS A 93 -4.89 -8.96 -11.23
N ILE A 94 -5.16 -7.81 -10.63
CA ILE A 94 -4.85 -7.51 -9.24
C ILE A 94 -6.17 -7.29 -8.53
N ALA A 95 -6.45 -8.13 -7.54
CA ALA A 95 -7.58 -7.90 -6.66
C ALA A 95 -7.37 -6.57 -5.92
N THR A 96 -8.21 -5.58 -6.21
CA THR A 96 -8.51 -4.58 -5.19
C THR A 96 -9.10 -5.36 -4.03
N ALA A 97 -8.75 -5.04 -2.79
CA ALA A 97 -9.41 -5.63 -1.64
C ALA A 97 -10.90 -5.21 -1.69
N SER A 98 -11.72 -5.97 -2.43
CA SER A 98 -13.14 -5.74 -2.61
C SER A 98 -13.86 -6.43 -1.47
N THR A 99 -14.71 -5.65 -0.82
CA THR A 99 -15.59 -5.88 0.33
C THR A 99 -16.46 -7.16 0.31
N ASP A 100 -16.39 -8.00 -0.72
CA ASP A 100 -17.29 -9.16 -0.88
C ASP A 100 -16.93 -10.36 0.01
N ASN A 101 -15.72 -10.42 0.58
CA ASN A 101 -15.37 -11.48 1.53
C ASN A 101 -15.82 -11.20 2.98
N VAL A 102 -16.24 -9.97 3.30
CA VAL A 102 -16.63 -9.60 4.68
C VAL A 102 -18.02 -10.14 5.04
N LEU A 103 -18.91 -10.33 4.06
CA LEU A 103 -20.29 -10.79 4.31
C LEU A 103 -20.43 -12.31 4.48
N ARG A 104 -19.39 -13.12 4.23
CA ARG A 104 -19.48 -14.59 4.31
C ARG A 104 -18.85 -15.22 5.56
N MET A 105 -18.25 -14.45 6.47
CA MET A 105 -17.61 -14.99 7.68
C MET A 105 -18.15 -14.45 9.00
N LEU A 106 -19.40 -13.96 9.04
CA LEU A 106 -20.09 -13.78 10.32
C LEU A 106 -20.69 -15.12 10.77
N PRO A 107 -20.30 -15.65 11.94
CA PRO A 107 -20.99 -16.80 12.50
C PRO A 107 -22.43 -16.43 12.81
N THR A 108 -23.36 -17.24 12.30
CA THR A 108 -24.79 -17.19 12.60
C THR A 108 -25.02 -17.47 14.08
N GLY A 109 -24.90 -16.46 14.93
CA GLY A 109 -25.14 -16.66 16.36
C GLY A 109 -24.50 -15.60 17.23
N SER A 110 -25.05 -14.39 17.24
CA SER A 110 -25.09 -13.62 18.48
C SER A 110 -26.20 -12.57 18.42
N ARG A 111 -27.40 -12.98 18.83
CA ARG A 111 -28.45 -12.07 19.28
C ARG A 111 -28.23 -11.86 20.78
N LEU A 112 -27.77 -10.67 21.16
CA LEU A 112 -27.90 -10.04 22.47
C LEU A 112 -27.69 -8.55 22.21
N ALA A 113 -28.73 -7.80 21.87
CA ALA A 113 -29.64 -7.15 22.82
C ALA A 113 -28.91 -6.22 23.80
N GLY A 114 -28.93 -4.93 23.45
CA GLY A 114 -28.97 -3.81 24.40
C GLY A 114 -27.67 -3.47 25.12
N LEU A 115 -27.01 -2.39 24.70
CA LEU A 115 -27.01 -1.12 25.45
C LEU A 115 -26.22 -0.04 24.68
N ALA A 116 -26.97 0.95 24.23
CA ALA A 116 -26.66 2.36 24.04
C ALA A 116 -25.18 2.82 23.98
N GLY A 117 -24.79 3.30 22.80
CA GLY A 117 -23.62 4.13 22.57
C GLY A 117 -23.51 4.50 21.10
N GLY A 118 -24.29 5.49 20.67
CA GLY A 118 -24.39 5.93 19.29
C GLY A 118 -23.06 6.29 18.64
N GLY A 119 -22.87 5.78 17.44
CA GLY A 119 -21.74 6.09 16.56
C GLY A 119 -21.96 5.44 15.20
N GLY A 120 -23.03 5.84 14.52
CA GLY A 120 -23.20 5.49 13.11
C GLY A 120 -21.96 5.89 12.33
N ARG A 121 -21.41 4.95 11.55
CA ARG A 121 -20.58 5.24 10.39
C ARG A 121 -21.01 4.33 9.26
N ASP A 122 -22.14 4.70 8.66
CA ASP A 122 -22.23 4.70 7.20
C ASP A 122 -21.04 5.55 6.71
N GLY A 123 -19.97 4.88 6.32
CA GLY A 123 -18.68 5.51 6.08
C GLY A 123 -17.95 4.77 4.99
N LYS A 124 -18.39 5.01 3.74
CA LYS A 124 -17.56 5.15 2.55
C LYS A 124 -16.09 4.78 2.81
N LEU A 125 -15.65 3.62 2.29
CA LEU A 125 -14.30 3.08 2.37
C LEU A 125 -13.26 4.21 2.29
N THR A 126 -12.78 4.64 3.45
CA THR A 126 -11.60 5.47 3.53
C THR A 126 -10.46 4.62 3.02
N THR A 127 -9.65 5.22 2.15
CA THR A 127 -8.35 4.74 1.69
C THR A 127 -7.43 4.59 2.90
N GLU A 128 -7.70 3.63 3.78
CA GLU A 128 -6.89 3.37 4.94
C GLU A 128 -5.54 2.85 4.43
N PRO A 129 -4.43 3.53 4.77
CA PRO A 129 -3.12 3.09 4.33
C PRO A 129 -2.89 1.67 4.87
N ILE A 130 -2.69 0.72 3.96
CA ILE A 130 -2.33 -0.65 4.28
C ILE A 130 -0.81 -0.76 4.41
N VAL A 131 -0.35 -1.64 5.30
CA VAL A 131 1.06 -1.94 5.49
C VAL A 131 1.29 -3.44 5.47
N THR A 132 2.40 -3.86 4.90
CA THR A 132 2.86 -5.25 4.95
C THR A 132 3.37 -5.59 6.35
N VAL A 133 3.50 -6.88 6.64
CA VAL A 133 4.17 -7.32 7.89
C VAL A 133 5.59 -6.78 8.02
N GLY A 134 6.32 -6.60 6.92
CA GLY A 134 7.67 -6.03 6.95
C GLY A 134 7.67 -4.59 7.45
N GLU A 135 6.83 -3.74 6.85
CA GLU A 135 6.65 -2.35 7.28
C GLU A 135 6.13 -2.26 8.72
N ALA A 136 5.24 -3.17 9.12
CA ALA A 136 4.75 -3.21 10.50
C ALA A 136 5.84 -3.60 11.51
N MET A 137 6.81 -4.43 11.14
CA MET A 137 7.97 -4.73 11.99
C MET A 137 8.80 -3.48 12.25
N GLU A 138 9.05 -2.67 11.23
CA GLU A 138 9.80 -1.42 11.34
C GLU A 138 9.05 -0.39 12.19
N ILE A 139 7.73 -0.26 12.00
CA ILE A 139 6.91 0.69 12.77
C ILE A 139 6.83 0.32 14.26
N LEU A 140 6.74 -0.97 14.56
CA LEU A 140 6.56 -1.50 15.92
C LEU A 140 7.86 -1.85 16.63
N ASP A 141 8.97 -1.90 15.89
CA ASP A 141 10.27 -2.40 16.38
C ASP A 141 10.12 -3.78 17.08
N ILE A 142 9.51 -4.74 16.36
CA ILE A 142 9.33 -6.13 16.83
C ILE A 142 9.59 -7.14 15.72
N THR A 143 9.77 -8.39 16.13
CA THR A 143 9.97 -9.51 15.21
C THR A 143 8.71 -9.82 14.39
N ARG A 144 8.92 -10.39 13.20
CA ARG A 144 7.85 -10.87 12.31
C ARG A 144 6.83 -11.76 13.01
N GLN A 145 7.31 -12.71 13.83
CA GLN A 145 6.45 -13.62 14.58
C GLN A 145 5.57 -12.90 15.59
N ALA A 146 6.08 -11.85 16.24
CA ALA A 146 5.30 -11.05 17.18
C ALA A 146 4.19 -10.27 16.46
N VAL A 147 4.45 -9.74 15.27
CA VAL A 147 3.41 -9.12 14.41
C VAL A 147 2.34 -10.15 14.05
N ILE A 148 2.74 -11.32 13.53
CA ILE A 148 1.79 -12.39 13.15
C ILE A 148 0.95 -12.84 14.34
N ASN A 149 1.55 -12.97 15.53
CA ASN A 149 0.83 -13.34 16.74
C ASN A 149 -0.16 -12.25 17.18
N ALA A 150 0.19 -10.96 17.02
CA ALA A 150 -0.72 -9.86 17.32
C ALA A 150 -1.94 -9.85 16.38
N VAL A 151 -1.73 -10.18 15.11
CA VAL A 151 -2.80 -10.31 14.11
C VAL A 151 -3.69 -11.52 14.43
N ARG A 152 -3.09 -12.69 14.70
CA ARG A 152 -3.83 -13.90 15.10
C ARG A 152 -4.62 -13.73 16.39
N ALA A 153 -4.12 -12.92 17.32
CA ALA A 153 -4.80 -12.58 18.56
C ALA A 153 -5.90 -11.50 18.38
N GLY A 154 -6.16 -11.04 17.15
CA GLY A 154 -7.17 -10.02 16.84
C GLY A 154 -6.82 -8.61 17.34
N ARG A 155 -5.56 -8.36 17.71
CA ARG A 155 -5.11 -7.04 18.21
C ARG A 155 -4.76 -6.06 17.10
N ILE A 156 -4.50 -6.58 15.89
CA ILE A 156 -4.24 -5.81 14.68
C ILE A 156 -5.11 -6.43 13.58
N ARG A 157 -5.96 -5.64 12.91
CA ARG A 157 -6.68 -6.12 11.74
C ARG A 157 -5.72 -6.35 10.59
N GLY A 158 -5.82 -7.53 9.98
CA GLY A 158 -5.03 -7.89 8.83
C GLY A 158 -5.67 -9.01 8.03
N GLU A 159 -5.41 -8.99 6.73
CA GLU A 159 -5.88 -9.97 5.76
C GLU A 159 -4.69 -10.71 5.16
N GLN A 160 -4.85 -12.02 4.96
CA GLN A 160 -3.85 -12.85 4.31
C GLN A 160 -4.19 -12.98 2.83
N HIS A 161 -3.37 -12.38 1.98
CA HIS A 161 -3.43 -12.53 0.53
C HIS A 161 -2.35 -13.52 0.08
N GLY A 162 -2.73 -14.80 0.00
CA GLY A 162 -1.80 -15.89 -0.32
C GLY A 162 -0.74 -16.09 0.75
N LYS A 163 0.53 -15.77 0.43
CA LYS A 163 1.65 -15.82 1.39
C LYS A 163 1.94 -14.46 2.06
N LEU A 164 1.30 -13.39 1.60
CA LEU A 164 1.52 -12.03 2.10
C LEU A 164 0.43 -11.67 3.11
N TRP A 165 0.84 -11.03 4.21
CA TRP A 165 -0.06 -10.45 5.18
C TRP A 165 -0.10 -8.94 4.99
N VAL A 166 -1.31 -8.42 4.85
CA VAL A 166 -1.61 -6.99 4.69
C VAL A 166 -2.37 -6.54 5.93
N LEU A 167 -1.90 -5.49 6.58
CA LEU A 167 -2.40 -5.02 7.87
C LEU A 167 -2.92 -3.59 7.73
N ALA A 168 -3.94 -3.25 8.50
CA ALA A 168 -4.40 -1.86 8.59
C ALA A 168 -3.36 -1.02 9.36
N ARG A 169 -2.81 0.03 8.74
CA ARG A 169 -1.76 0.85 9.39
C ARG A 169 -2.25 1.53 10.67
N GLU A 170 -3.51 1.95 10.71
CA GLU A 170 -4.09 2.56 11.92
C GLU A 170 -4.04 1.60 13.11
N ASP A 171 -4.38 0.33 12.89
CA ASP A 171 -4.37 -0.69 13.93
C ASP A 171 -2.95 -1.01 14.39
N VAL A 172 -1.98 -1.02 13.47
CA VAL A 172 -0.56 -1.15 13.81
C VAL A 172 -0.11 0.01 14.71
N LEU A 173 -0.46 1.26 14.37
CA LEU A 173 -0.11 2.42 15.20
C LEU A 173 -0.81 2.38 16.56
N ARG A 174 -2.09 2.00 16.61
CA ARG A 174 -2.85 1.85 17.85
C ARG A 174 -2.25 0.78 18.75
N TYR A 175 -1.80 -0.32 18.15
CA TYR A 175 -1.09 -1.40 18.86
C TYR A 175 0.22 -0.92 19.47
N ARG A 176 0.97 -0.05 18.77
CA ARG A 176 2.18 0.58 19.31
C ARG A 176 1.87 1.40 20.56
N MET A 177 0.90 2.30 20.47
CA MET A 177 0.52 3.18 21.59
C MET A 177 0.12 2.36 22.82
N ALA A 178 -0.75 1.35 22.64
CA ALA A 178 -1.18 0.49 23.74
C ALA A 178 -0.02 -0.32 24.37
N ARG A 179 1.03 -0.63 23.60
CA ARG A 179 2.23 -1.31 24.10
C ARG A 179 3.14 -0.34 24.87
N ASP A 180 3.33 0.86 24.36
CA ASP A 180 4.14 1.90 25.00
C ASP A 180 3.53 2.33 26.34
N ASP A 181 2.20 2.48 26.39
CA ASP A 181 1.45 2.76 27.63
C ASP A 181 1.66 1.66 28.68
N ARG A 182 1.62 0.38 28.27
CA ARG A 182 1.89 -0.76 29.18
C ARG A 182 3.34 -0.81 29.63
N ARG A 183 4.28 -0.33 28.82
CA ARG A 183 5.71 -0.28 29.16
C ARG A 183 5.97 0.83 30.18
N LEU A 184 5.38 2.01 29.96
CA LEU A 184 5.41 3.14 30.88
C LEU A 184 4.80 2.78 32.24
N ALA A 185 3.63 2.14 32.25
CA ALA A 185 2.97 1.70 33.49
C ALA A 185 3.79 0.71 34.33
N ARG A 186 4.71 -0.06 33.72
CA ARG A 186 5.61 -1.00 34.41
C ARG A 186 6.90 -0.38 34.90
N GLN A 187 7.26 0.82 34.44
CA GLN A 187 8.46 1.53 34.89
C GLN A 187 8.19 2.49 36.05
N VAL A 188 6.92 2.85 36.27
CA VAL A 188 6.48 3.78 37.31
C VAL A 188 5.96 3.08 38.56
N GLY A 189 5.70 1.77 38.49
CA GLY A 189 5.31 0.92 39.63
C GLY A 189 6.45 0.05 40.10
#